data_AF-A0A2S6HZD7-F1
#
_entry.id   AF-A0A2S6HZD7-F1
#
_cell.length_a   1.000
_cell.length_b   1.000
_cell.length_c   1.000
_cell.angle_alpha   90.00
_cell.angle_beta   90.00
_cell.angle_gamma   90.00
#
_symmetry.space_group_name_H-M   'P 1'
#
loop_
_entity.id
_entity.type
_entity.pdbx_description
1 polymer ?
#
loop_
_entity_poly.entity_id
_entity_poly.type
_entity_poly.pdbx_seq_one_letter_code
_entity_poly.pdbx_strand_id
1 'polypeptide(L)'
;MRFIGSKTLLLDQIKYVIDEKAPEAKSFCDIFSGTAAVARYFKQWYQVCSNDLLYFSYVLQRATVENDQMPEFTRLQAETGIEDPLDYFNGIEKKEMEELPVERRFFQNTYAPVGGRMYLNDDNALRIDFARCTVEDWKAAGLLSEEEYFYLVACIVEGIPFVSNTSGTYGAFHKSWERRSYKHYELYRLPVTHNGKENRCYNENGSDLLKRMEGDILYIDPPYNSRQYFSNYHVLETAARYDYPSVRGVTGQRPEAEGQKSEFCMKNKAVPAFEELISNARYRHIILSYSTDGLMSMEEIEAVMKKFGKPETYHVYEIPYRRYKSRKVKETERLKELLIYIEKQVPPCT
;
A
#
# COMPACT_ATOMS: atom_id res chain seq x y z
N MET A 1 7.30 0.50 5.39
CA MET A 1 6.85 1.89 5.12
C MET A 1 5.94 2.42 6.23
N ARG A 2 6.00 3.73 6.56
CA ARG A 2 4.96 4.39 7.39
C ARG A 2 3.73 4.65 6.52
N PHE A 3 2.59 4.13 6.94
CA PHE A 3 1.30 4.28 6.26
C PHE A 3 0.19 4.35 7.31
N ILE A 4 -0.72 5.31 7.18
CA ILE A 4 -1.91 5.46 8.02
C ILE A 4 -2.66 4.13 8.02
N GLY A 5 -3.01 3.66 9.21
CA GLY A 5 -3.80 2.45 9.36
C GLY A 5 -3.04 1.14 9.14
N SER A 6 -1.71 1.15 8.94
CA SER A 6 -0.95 -0.09 8.73
C SER A 6 -1.20 -1.14 9.82
N LYS A 7 -1.45 -2.37 9.37
CA LYS A 7 -1.85 -3.53 10.19
C LYS A 7 -0.70 -4.44 10.58
N THR A 8 0.56 -4.01 10.41
CA THR A 8 1.74 -4.80 10.78
C THR A 8 1.71 -5.28 12.24
N LEU A 9 1.12 -4.51 13.16
CA LEU A 9 0.98 -4.88 14.58
C LEU A 9 -0.22 -5.80 14.87
N LEU A 10 -1.05 -6.10 13.87
CA LEU A 10 -2.27 -6.91 14.00
C LEU A 10 -2.19 -8.25 13.26
N LEU A 11 -1.05 -8.56 12.62
CA LEU A 11 -0.91 -9.73 11.74
C LEU A 11 -1.20 -11.05 12.48
N ASP A 12 -0.64 -11.22 13.67
CA ASP A 12 -0.83 -12.45 14.47
C ASP A 12 -2.27 -12.57 14.97
N GLN A 13 -2.94 -11.45 15.27
CA GLN A 13 -4.35 -11.43 15.68
C GLN A 13 -5.27 -11.76 14.50
N ILE A 14 -4.98 -11.25 13.31
CA ILE A 14 -5.71 -11.62 12.09
C ILE A 14 -5.54 -13.12 11.82
N LYS A 15 -4.31 -13.64 11.96
CA LYS A 15 -4.02 -15.08 11.80
C LYS A 15 -4.79 -15.92 12.81
N TYR A 16 -4.83 -15.51 14.07
CA TYR A 16 -5.60 -16.17 15.11
C TYR A 16 -7.09 -16.28 14.75
N VAL A 17 -7.71 -15.19 14.29
CA VAL A 17 -9.12 -15.21 13.85
C VAL A 17 -9.34 -16.16 12.68
N ILE A 18 -8.42 -16.17 11.71
CA ILE A 18 -8.50 -17.06 10.55
C ILE A 18 -8.37 -18.52 10.97
N ASP A 19 -7.42 -18.85 11.83
CA ASP A 19 -7.22 -20.23 12.29
C ASP A 19 -8.41 -20.75 13.09
N GLU A 20 -9.06 -19.89 13.87
CA GLU A 20 -10.27 -20.23 14.61
C GLU A 20 -11.49 -20.42 13.69
N LYS A 21 -11.67 -19.52 12.72
CA LYS A 21 -12.92 -19.42 11.95
C LYS A 21 -12.90 -20.09 10.58
N ALA A 22 -11.72 -20.24 9.98
CA ALA A 22 -11.53 -20.68 8.61
C ALA A 22 -10.31 -21.63 8.46
N PRO A 23 -10.21 -22.72 9.26
CA PRO A 23 -9.03 -23.59 9.28
C PRO A 23 -8.75 -24.30 7.95
N GLU A 24 -9.79 -24.51 7.12
CA GLU A 24 -9.69 -25.20 5.83
C GLU A 24 -9.46 -24.25 4.64
N ALA A 25 -9.34 -22.93 4.90
CA ALA A 25 -9.15 -21.95 3.84
C ALA A 25 -7.82 -22.14 3.12
N LYS A 26 -7.84 -21.95 1.80
CA LYS A 26 -6.66 -22.08 0.91
C LYS A 26 -6.33 -20.78 0.20
N SER A 27 -7.28 -19.85 0.15
CA SER A 27 -7.16 -18.56 -0.52
C SER A 27 -7.47 -17.38 0.40
N PHE A 28 -6.77 -16.26 0.19
CA PHE A 28 -6.88 -15.05 0.98
C PHE A 28 -6.88 -13.82 0.07
N CYS A 29 -7.90 -12.96 0.18
CA CYS A 29 -8.01 -11.73 -0.57
C CYS A 29 -7.85 -10.51 0.35
N ASP A 30 -6.82 -9.70 0.11
CA ASP A 30 -6.60 -8.39 0.74
C ASP A 30 -7.10 -7.28 -0.20
N ILE A 31 -8.37 -6.89 -0.07
CA ILE A 31 -9.03 -6.01 -1.06
C ILE A 31 -8.63 -4.53 -0.93
N PHE A 32 -8.00 -4.15 0.18
CA PHE A 32 -7.47 -2.80 0.49
C PHE A 32 -6.02 -2.89 1.00
N SER A 33 -5.11 -3.27 0.13
CA SER A 33 -3.81 -3.80 0.53
C SER A 33 -2.82 -2.76 1.09
N GLY A 34 -2.97 -1.49 0.74
CA GLY A 34 -2.19 -0.37 1.28
C GLY A 34 -0.68 -0.48 1.05
N THR A 35 0.04 -1.08 1.99
CA THR A 35 1.50 -1.35 1.84
C THR A 35 1.81 -2.82 1.54
N ALA A 36 0.77 -3.60 1.23
CA ALA A 36 0.79 -5.04 1.10
C ALA A 36 1.25 -5.79 2.36
N ALA A 37 1.31 -5.15 3.53
CA ALA A 37 1.83 -5.79 4.75
C ALA A 37 1.01 -7.04 5.16
N VAL A 38 -0.32 -6.98 5.02
CA VAL A 38 -1.20 -8.11 5.33
C VAL A 38 -1.07 -9.18 4.26
N ALA A 39 -1.29 -8.85 2.98
CA ALA A 39 -1.10 -9.77 1.85
C ALA A 39 0.25 -10.53 1.88
N ARG A 40 1.37 -9.82 2.10
CA ARG A 40 2.72 -10.41 2.18
C ARG A 40 2.86 -11.39 3.34
N TYR A 41 2.29 -11.06 4.50
CA TYR A 41 2.34 -11.94 5.67
C TYR A 41 1.53 -13.22 5.41
N PHE A 42 0.34 -13.12 4.81
CA PHE A 42 -0.52 -14.27 4.54
C PHE A 42 -0.07 -15.13 3.35
N LYS A 43 0.76 -14.58 2.45
CA LYS A 43 1.33 -15.30 1.30
C LYS A 43 2.00 -16.61 1.68
N GLN A 44 2.62 -16.70 2.85
CA GLN A 44 3.31 -17.92 3.28
C GLN A 44 2.37 -19.14 3.50
N TRP A 45 1.05 -18.93 3.60
CA TRP A 45 0.08 -20.01 3.81
C TRP A 45 -0.97 -20.13 2.70
N TYR A 46 -1.38 -19.00 2.11
CA TYR A 46 -2.53 -18.94 1.21
C TYR A 46 -2.14 -18.59 -0.22
N GLN A 47 -3.00 -18.94 -1.17
CA GLN A 47 -3.00 -18.29 -2.48
C GLN A 47 -3.56 -16.89 -2.26
N VAL A 48 -2.75 -15.87 -2.54
CA VAL A 48 -3.10 -14.49 -2.20
C VAL A 48 -3.57 -13.73 -3.43
N CYS A 49 -4.74 -13.13 -3.30
CA CYS A 49 -5.19 -12.02 -4.13
C CYS A 49 -4.99 -10.72 -3.34
N SER A 50 -4.45 -9.68 -3.96
CA SER A 50 -4.40 -8.35 -3.33
C SER A 50 -4.90 -7.27 -4.29
N ASN A 51 -5.48 -6.21 -3.74
CA ASN A 51 -5.94 -5.07 -4.53
C ASN A 51 -5.72 -3.76 -3.77
N ASP A 52 -5.45 -2.68 -4.51
CA ASP A 52 -5.59 -1.32 -3.97
C ASP A 52 -5.89 -0.34 -5.09
N LEU A 53 -6.50 0.80 -4.75
CA LEU A 53 -6.80 1.87 -5.69
C LEU A 53 -5.55 2.69 -6.05
N LEU A 54 -4.59 2.82 -5.11
CA LEU A 54 -3.36 3.58 -5.31
C LEU A 54 -2.33 2.77 -6.10
N TYR A 55 -1.75 3.37 -7.14
CA TYR A 55 -0.80 2.67 -7.99
C TYR A 55 0.51 2.35 -7.27
N PHE A 56 0.97 3.22 -6.37
CA PHE A 56 2.17 2.87 -5.60
C PHE A 56 1.95 1.63 -4.72
N SER A 57 0.73 1.42 -4.21
CA SER A 57 0.36 0.20 -3.48
C SER A 57 0.39 -1.00 -4.42
N TYR A 58 -0.20 -0.87 -5.62
CA TYR A 58 -0.14 -1.91 -6.64
C TYR A 58 1.30 -2.29 -7.02
N VAL A 59 2.21 -1.33 -7.15
CA VAL A 59 3.63 -1.59 -7.41
C VAL A 59 4.27 -2.43 -6.28
N LEU A 60 3.99 -2.10 -5.01
CA LEU A 60 4.45 -2.91 -3.87
C LEU A 60 3.88 -4.34 -3.91
N GLN A 61 2.61 -4.48 -4.29
CA GLN A 61 1.94 -5.78 -4.44
C GLN A 61 2.54 -6.60 -5.57
N ARG A 62 2.78 -6.01 -6.76
CA ARG A 62 3.46 -6.69 -7.87
C ARG A 62 4.83 -7.21 -7.45
N ALA A 63 5.60 -6.38 -6.75
CA ALA A 63 6.96 -6.72 -6.33
C ALA A 63 7.05 -7.82 -5.25
N THR A 64 6.05 -7.94 -4.37
CA THR A 64 6.20 -8.73 -3.13
C THR A 64 5.10 -9.77 -2.89
N VAL A 65 3.97 -9.66 -3.59
CA VAL A 65 2.83 -10.57 -3.49
C VAL A 65 2.72 -11.41 -4.75
N GLU A 66 2.54 -10.78 -5.91
CA GLU A 66 2.41 -11.50 -7.19
C GLU A 66 3.74 -12.10 -7.63
N ASN A 67 4.82 -11.32 -7.56
CA ASN A 67 6.16 -11.86 -7.77
C ASN A 67 6.47 -12.93 -6.71
N ASP A 68 6.80 -14.13 -7.17
CA ASP A 68 6.99 -15.30 -6.30
C ASP A 68 8.45 -15.63 -6.00
N GLN A 69 9.39 -14.94 -6.66
CA GLN A 69 10.82 -15.16 -6.45
C GLN A 69 11.58 -13.84 -6.49
N MET A 70 12.74 -13.82 -5.84
CA MET A 70 13.63 -12.65 -5.95
C MET A 70 14.09 -12.52 -7.41
N PRO A 71 13.95 -11.35 -8.06
CA PRO A 71 14.39 -11.20 -9.44
C PRO A 71 15.91 -11.32 -9.56
N GLU A 72 16.37 -12.01 -10.60
CA GLU A 72 17.79 -12.29 -10.83
C GLU A 72 18.49 -11.25 -11.71
N PHE A 73 17.75 -10.44 -12.48
CA PHE A 73 18.29 -9.39 -13.34
C PHE A 73 19.31 -9.90 -14.37
N THR A 74 19.16 -11.14 -14.84
CA THR A 74 20.15 -11.82 -15.70
C THR A 74 20.46 -11.06 -16.99
N ARG A 75 19.43 -10.51 -17.65
CA ARG A 75 19.59 -9.72 -18.88
C ARG A 75 20.27 -8.39 -18.62
N LEU A 76 19.89 -7.71 -17.53
CA LEU A 76 20.54 -6.47 -17.12
C LEU A 76 22.04 -6.73 -16.85
N GLN A 77 22.37 -7.78 -16.09
CA GLN A 77 23.74 -8.16 -15.78
C GLN A 77 24.55 -8.45 -17.05
N ALA A 78 24.01 -9.26 -17.97
CA ALA A 78 24.70 -9.64 -19.19
C ALA A 78 25.04 -8.44 -20.10
N GLU A 79 24.15 -7.45 -20.19
CA GLU A 79 24.28 -6.32 -21.10
C GLU A 79 25.01 -5.10 -20.49
N THR A 80 24.98 -4.95 -19.16
CA THR A 80 25.54 -3.77 -18.47
C THR A 80 26.70 -4.08 -17.52
N GLY A 81 26.88 -5.35 -17.14
CA GLY A 81 27.82 -5.76 -16.10
C GLY A 81 27.38 -5.45 -14.67
N ILE A 82 26.16 -4.92 -14.47
CA ILE A 82 25.61 -4.63 -13.14
C ILE A 82 25.16 -5.94 -12.47
N GLU A 83 25.87 -6.36 -11.42
CA GLU A 83 25.57 -7.61 -10.69
C GLU A 83 24.31 -7.48 -9.82
N ASP A 84 24.20 -6.40 -9.05
CA ASP A 84 23.00 -6.11 -8.25
C ASP A 84 22.58 -4.64 -8.47
N PRO A 85 21.36 -4.40 -9.00
CA PRO A 85 20.90 -3.06 -9.30
C PRO A 85 20.71 -2.18 -8.05
N LEU A 86 20.36 -2.76 -6.90
CA LEU A 86 20.21 -1.97 -5.66
C LEU A 86 21.58 -1.51 -5.16
N ASP A 87 22.59 -2.39 -5.19
CA ASP A 87 23.95 -2.04 -4.81
C ASP A 87 24.55 -1.00 -5.78
N TYR A 88 24.25 -1.11 -7.08
CA TYR A 88 24.59 -0.09 -8.07
C TYR A 88 23.98 1.28 -7.71
N PHE A 89 22.67 1.35 -7.46
CA PHE A 89 22.03 2.63 -7.13
C PHE A 89 22.46 3.20 -5.78
N ASN A 90 22.70 2.34 -4.78
CA ASN A 90 23.12 2.77 -3.45
C ASN A 90 24.60 3.18 -3.41
N GLY A 91 25.44 2.60 -4.28
CA GLY A 91 26.87 2.86 -4.38
C GLY A 91 27.26 3.98 -5.35
N ILE A 92 26.36 4.45 -6.22
CA ILE A 92 26.69 5.46 -7.22
C ILE A 92 27.01 6.82 -6.58
N GLU A 93 28.07 7.47 -7.06
CA GLU A 93 28.50 8.76 -6.57
C GLU A 93 27.60 9.88 -7.08
N LYS A 94 27.43 10.92 -6.27
CA LYS A 94 26.55 12.06 -6.60
C LYS A 94 26.89 12.68 -7.95
N LYS A 95 28.18 12.81 -8.26
CA LYS A 95 28.67 13.43 -9.48
C LYS A 95 28.14 12.74 -10.75
N GLU A 96 28.03 11.42 -10.72
CA GLU A 96 27.49 10.63 -11.83
C GLU A 96 25.98 10.88 -11.99
N MET A 97 25.25 10.98 -10.89
CA MET A 97 23.83 11.32 -10.92
C MET A 97 23.56 12.73 -11.44
N GLU A 98 24.50 13.66 -11.24
CA GLU A 98 24.43 15.02 -11.78
C GLU A 98 24.58 15.09 -13.30
N GLU A 99 24.91 13.98 -13.97
CA GLU A 99 24.87 13.88 -15.44
C GLU A 99 23.44 13.73 -15.98
N LEU A 100 22.48 13.32 -15.14
CA LEU A 100 21.07 13.22 -15.53
C LEU A 100 20.56 14.61 -15.98
N PRO A 101 20.03 14.79 -17.21
CA PRO A 101 19.55 16.09 -17.66
C PRO A 101 18.52 16.70 -16.72
N VAL A 102 18.61 18.01 -16.48
CA VAL A 102 17.80 18.72 -15.47
C VAL A 102 16.30 18.53 -15.71
N GLU A 103 15.86 18.53 -16.96
CA GLU A 103 14.48 18.31 -17.38
C GLU A 103 13.93 16.92 -16.99
N ARG A 104 14.80 15.93 -16.78
CA ARG A 104 14.43 14.58 -16.32
C ARG A 104 14.36 14.46 -14.79
N ARG A 105 14.71 15.52 -14.05
CA ARG A 105 14.78 15.51 -12.57
C ARG A 105 13.47 15.95 -11.92
N PHE A 106 12.39 15.21 -12.13
CA PHE A 106 11.05 15.63 -11.71
C PHE A 106 10.93 15.89 -10.20
N PHE A 107 11.46 15.01 -9.36
CA PHE A 107 11.43 15.14 -7.91
C PHE A 107 12.25 16.33 -7.44
N GLN A 108 13.45 16.54 -7.98
CA GLN A 108 14.27 17.71 -7.64
C GLN A 108 13.55 19.00 -8.06
N ASN A 109 12.99 19.03 -9.27
CA ASN A 109 12.31 20.20 -9.82
C ASN A 109 10.91 20.46 -9.22
N THR A 110 10.37 19.53 -8.42
CA THR A 110 8.98 19.63 -7.93
C THR A 110 8.87 19.51 -6.42
N TYR A 111 9.48 18.49 -5.82
CA TYR A 111 9.28 18.08 -4.43
C TYR A 111 10.44 18.44 -3.49
N ALA A 112 11.51 19.03 -4.04
CA ALA A 112 12.68 19.52 -3.31
C ALA A 112 12.78 21.06 -3.34
N PRO A 113 13.74 21.67 -2.60
CA PRO A 113 13.89 23.12 -2.55
C PRO A 113 14.07 23.79 -3.91
N VAL A 114 14.72 23.13 -4.88
CA VAL A 114 14.80 23.60 -6.27
C VAL A 114 13.39 23.82 -6.86
N GLY A 115 12.45 22.91 -6.58
CA GLY A 115 11.04 23.04 -6.94
C GLY A 115 10.17 23.86 -5.97
N GLY A 116 10.79 24.52 -4.98
CA GLY A 116 10.11 25.35 -3.99
C GLY A 116 9.35 24.57 -2.91
N ARG A 117 9.64 23.27 -2.73
CA ARG A 117 8.98 22.41 -1.72
C ARG A 117 10.00 21.73 -0.83
N MET A 118 9.56 21.23 0.30
CA MET A 118 10.47 20.59 1.28
C MET A 118 9.98 19.21 1.65
N TYR A 119 9.53 18.39 0.70
CA TYR A 119 9.26 16.98 0.98
C TYR A 119 10.56 16.19 1.11
N LEU A 120 11.53 16.51 0.27
CA LEU A 120 12.84 15.87 0.18
C LEU A 120 13.89 16.97 0.05
N ASN A 121 15.12 16.73 0.49
CA ASN A 121 16.23 17.61 0.12
C ASN A 121 16.63 17.36 -1.35
N ASP A 122 17.36 18.28 -1.97
CA ASP A 122 17.71 18.18 -3.39
C ASP A 122 18.60 16.98 -3.73
N ASP A 123 19.40 16.50 -2.78
CA ASP A 123 20.27 15.34 -2.95
C ASP A 123 19.47 14.03 -3.02
N ASN A 124 18.56 13.83 -2.07
CA ASN A 124 17.68 12.68 -2.02
C ASN A 124 16.68 12.68 -3.19
N ALA A 125 16.23 13.87 -3.61
CA ALA A 125 15.38 13.99 -4.78
C ALA A 125 16.11 13.61 -6.07
N LEU A 126 17.36 14.06 -6.25
CA LEU A 126 18.21 13.65 -7.38
C LEU A 126 18.42 12.14 -7.43
N ARG A 127 18.64 11.49 -6.28
CA ARG A 127 18.82 10.03 -6.20
C ARG A 127 17.57 9.28 -6.64
N ILE A 128 16.40 9.75 -6.22
CA ILE A 128 15.11 9.18 -6.65
C ILE A 128 14.93 9.37 -8.16
N ASP A 129 15.23 10.57 -8.67
CA ASP A 129 15.11 10.87 -10.10
C ASP A 129 16.04 10.00 -10.94
N PHE A 130 17.31 9.88 -10.53
CA PHE A 130 18.29 9.00 -11.17
C PHE A 130 17.81 7.56 -11.20
N ALA A 131 17.44 7.00 -10.04
CA ALA A 131 16.96 5.63 -9.96
C ALA A 131 15.73 5.40 -10.85
N ARG A 132 14.75 6.31 -10.85
CA ARG A 132 13.56 6.16 -11.70
C ARG A 132 13.88 6.29 -13.17
N CYS A 133 14.63 7.31 -13.58
CA CYS A 133 15.04 7.49 -14.98
C CYS A 133 15.82 6.30 -15.51
N THR A 134 16.80 5.79 -14.74
CA THR A 134 17.58 4.63 -15.14
C THR A 134 16.73 3.37 -15.26
N VAL A 135 15.79 3.12 -14.32
CA VAL A 135 14.87 1.98 -14.42
C VAL A 135 13.94 2.08 -15.63
N GLU A 136 13.45 3.28 -15.96
CA GLU A 136 12.67 3.50 -17.20
C GLU A 136 13.53 3.25 -18.45
N ASP A 137 14.77 3.72 -18.48
CA ASP A 137 15.70 3.51 -19.60
C ASP A 137 16.02 2.02 -19.78
N TRP A 138 16.27 1.29 -18.68
CA TRP A 138 16.47 -0.17 -18.72
C TRP A 138 15.22 -0.92 -19.21
N LYS A 139 14.03 -0.52 -18.77
CA LYS A 139 12.77 -1.12 -19.24
C LYS A 139 12.56 -0.85 -20.74
N ALA A 140 12.77 0.38 -21.19
CA ALA A 140 12.63 0.78 -22.59
C ALA A 140 13.65 0.07 -23.51
N ALA A 141 14.87 -0.15 -23.02
CA ALA A 141 15.88 -0.96 -23.70
C ALA A 141 15.59 -2.48 -23.66
N GLY A 142 14.50 -2.89 -22.99
CA GLY A 142 14.10 -4.28 -22.85
C GLY A 142 15.00 -5.11 -21.95
N LEU A 143 15.79 -4.48 -21.07
CA LEU A 143 16.72 -5.15 -20.14
C LEU A 143 16.01 -5.74 -18.92
N LEU A 144 14.79 -5.30 -18.62
CA LEU A 144 14.00 -5.73 -17.48
C LEU A 144 12.74 -6.47 -17.93
N SER A 145 12.43 -7.57 -17.25
CA SER A 145 11.10 -8.17 -17.28
C SER A 145 10.04 -7.24 -16.66
N GLU A 146 8.77 -7.64 -16.69
CA GLU A 146 7.72 -6.96 -15.94
C GLU A 146 7.98 -7.01 -14.43
N GLU A 147 8.29 -8.20 -13.90
CA GLU A 147 8.51 -8.46 -12.48
C GLU A 147 9.74 -7.71 -11.96
N GLU A 148 10.85 -7.73 -12.72
CA GLU A 148 12.08 -6.99 -12.42
C GLU A 148 11.83 -5.48 -12.36
N TYR A 149 11.07 -4.94 -13.32
CA TYR A 149 10.68 -3.54 -13.33
C TYR A 149 9.90 -3.17 -12.08
N PHE A 150 8.79 -3.86 -11.81
CA PHE A 150 7.96 -3.56 -10.64
C PHE A 150 8.73 -3.72 -9.32
N TYR A 151 9.65 -4.69 -9.24
CA TYR A 151 10.49 -4.87 -8.07
C TYR A 151 11.42 -3.68 -7.83
N LEU A 152 12.09 -3.17 -8.86
CA LEU A 152 12.95 -1.99 -8.73
C LEU A 152 12.15 -0.73 -8.37
N VAL A 153 11.00 -0.50 -9.02
CA VAL A 153 10.14 0.64 -8.67
C VAL A 153 9.65 0.53 -7.22
N ALA A 154 9.28 -0.66 -6.76
CA ALA A 154 8.88 -0.90 -5.38
C ALA A 154 10.02 -0.61 -4.38
N CYS A 155 11.25 -1.04 -4.67
CA CYS A 155 12.42 -0.76 -3.84
C CYS A 155 12.71 0.75 -3.74
N ILE A 156 12.51 1.48 -4.85
CA ILE A 156 12.64 2.94 -4.90
C ILE A 156 11.57 3.59 -4.00
N VAL A 157 10.30 3.25 -4.21
CA VAL A 157 9.15 3.80 -3.48
C VAL A 157 9.23 3.51 -1.98
N GLU A 158 9.65 2.31 -1.59
CA GLU A 158 9.79 1.89 -0.18
C GLU A 158 10.79 2.76 0.60
N GLY A 159 11.85 3.26 -0.07
CA GLY A 159 12.88 4.08 0.56
C GLY A 159 12.47 5.52 0.87
N ILE A 160 11.58 6.10 0.07
CA ILE A 160 11.22 7.53 0.12
C ILE A 160 10.76 8.00 1.52
N PRO A 161 9.90 7.25 2.24
CA PRO A 161 9.45 7.65 3.58
C PRO A 161 10.56 7.81 4.62
N PHE A 162 11.72 7.17 4.43
CA PHE A 162 12.84 7.23 5.39
C PHE A 162 13.64 8.52 5.30
N VAL A 163 13.47 9.29 4.23
CA VAL A 163 14.11 10.59 3.99
C VAL A 163 13.11 11.74 3.81
N SER A 164 11.81 11.45 3.94
CA SER A 164 10.74 12.42 3.73
C SER A 164 10.52 13.33 4.93
N ASN A 165 10.34 14.61 4.67
CA ASN A 165 10.12 15.67 5.65
C ASN A 165 8.61 15.94 5.88
N THR A 166 7.93 14.96 6.45
CA THR A 166 6.47 14.96 6.61
C THR A 166 6.03 14.44 7.98
N SER A 167 4.74 14.45 8.31
CA SER A 167 4.24 13.78 9.54
C SER A 167 3.80 12.32 9.29
N GLY A 168 4.31 11.69 8.23
CA GLY A 168 3.91 10.34 7.79
C GLY A 168 2.88 10.32 6.65
N THR A 169 2.42 11.48 6.18
CA THR A 169 1.65 11.64 4.94
C THR A 169 2.18 12.82 4.14
N TYR A 170 1.92 12.84 2.84
CA TYR A 170 2.39 13.85 1.89
C TYR A 170 1.37 14.96 1.61
N GLY A 171 0.25 14.99 2.36
CA GLY A 171 -0.71 16.09 2.27
C GLY A 171 -0.13 17.45 2.67
N ALA A 172 1.00 17.46 3.39
CA ALA A 172 1.81 18.64 3.69
C ALA A 172 3.27 18.23 3.99
N PHE A 173 4.17 19.20 3.94
CA PHE A 173 5.58 19.07 4.37
C PHE A 173 5.91 20.05 5.50
N HIS A 174 6.94 19.73 6.28
CA HIS A 174 7.40 20.62 7.36
C HIS A 174 8.23 21.78 6.81
N LYS A 175 8.12 22.97 7.45
CA LYS A 175 8.94 24.14 7.11
C LYS A 175 10.41 24.00 7.54
N SER A 176 10.68 23.10 8.47
CA SER A 176 12.02 22.75 8.93
C SER A 176 12.26 21.26 8.71
N TRP A 177 13.50 20.87 8.46
CA TRP A 177 13.86 19.48 8.22
C TRP A 177 13.71 18.62 9.48
N GLU A 178 13.03 17.50 9.36
CA GLU A 178 13.09 16.42 10.34
C GLU A 178 14.46 15.73 10.33
N ARG A 179 14.86 15.13 11.45
CA ARG A 179 16.13 14.38 11.58
C ARG A 179 16.34 13.35 10.47
N ARG A 180 15.27 12.68 10.04
CA ARG A 180 15.31 11.65 9.00
C ARG A 180 15.57 12.21 7.60
N SER A 181 15.19 13.47 7.35
CA SER A 181 15.38 14.14 6.06
C SER A 181 16.84 14.44 5.76
N TYR A 182 17.72 14.33 6.77
CA TYR A 182 19.18 14.42 6.61
C TYR A 182 19.84 13.08 6.34
N LYS A 183 19.10 11.97 6.40
CA LYS A 183 19.64 10.67 5.99
C LYS A 183 19.86 10.67 4.49
N HIS A 184 20.79 9.83 4.09
CA HIS A 184 20.99 9.47 2.71
C HIS A 184 19.84 8.61 2.21
N TYR A 185 19.32 8.92 1.03
CA TYR A 185 18.35 8.06 0.37
C TYR A 185 19.03 6.83 -0.20
N GLU A 186 18.42 5.68 0.05
CA GLU A 186 18.82 4.38 -0.44
C GLU A 186 17.57 3.65 -0.94
N LEU A 187 17.75 2.79 -1.94
CA LEU A 187 16.74 1.82 -2.34
C LEU A 187 16.67 0.73 -1.26
N TYR A 188 15.46 0.38 -0.86
CA TYR A 188 15.23 -0.63 0.18
C TYR A 188 14.87 -1.97 -0.43
N ARG A 189 15.70 -2.98 -0.18
CA ARG A 189 15.42 -4.36 -0.61
C ARG A 189 14.16 -4.87 0.07
N LEU A 190 13.22 -5.36 -0.74
CA LEU A 190 11.98 -5.95 -0.26
C LEU A 190 12.07 -7.47 -0.25
N PRO A 191 11.82 -8.15 0.89
CA PRO A 191 11.75 -9.60 0.88
C PRO A 191 10.56 -10.08 0.06
N VAL A 192 10.81 -11.12 -0.76
CA VAL A 192 9.83 -11.84 -1.57
C VAL A 192 9.73 -13.26 -1.02
N THR A 193 8.52 -13.67 -0.67
CA THR A 193 8.25 -15.02 -0.18
C THR A 193 7.83 -15.88 -1.35
N HIS A 194 8.49 -17.02 -1.55
CA HIS A 194 8.04 -18.06 -2.48
C HIS A 194 7.01 -18.96 -1.78
N ASN A 195 5.81 -19.10 -2.36
CA ASN A 195 4.80 -20.02 -1.85
C ASN A 195 4.35 -21.06 -2.89
N GLY A 196 4.82 -20.96 -4.14
CA GLY A 196 4.47 -21.90 -5.22
C GLY A 196 2.99 -21.87 -5.61
N LYS A 197 2.26 -20.80 -5.26
CA LYS A 197 0.84 -20.62 -5.58
C LYS A 197 0.67 -19.49 -6.59
N GLU A 198 -0.45 -19.52 -7.30
CA GLU A 198 -0.79 -18.48 -8.28
C GLU A 198 -1.37 -17.23 -7.57
N ASN A 199 -0.48 -16.42 -7.01
CA ASN A 199 -0.85 -15.15 -6.39
C ASN A 199 -1.10 -14.10 -7.48
N ARG A 200 -2.03 -13.18 -7.25
CA ARG A 200 -2.38 -12.12 -8.21
C ARG A 200 -2.63 -10.80 -7.50
N CYS A 201 -2.31 -9.69 -8.14
CA CYS A 201 -2.65 -8.37 -7.63
C CYS A 201 -3.35 -7.48 -8.66
N TYR A 202 -4.13 -6.53 -8.16
CA TYR A 202 -4.99 -5.66 -8.96
C TYR A 202 -4.85 -4.19 -8.54
N ASN A 203 -5.10 -3.28 -9.47
CA ASN A 203 -5.18 -1.84 -9.22
C ASN A 203 -6.55 -1.30 -9.63
N GLU A 204 -7.59 -1.71 -8.89
CA GLU A 204 -8.99 -1.45 -9.26
C GLU A 204 -9.84 -0.98 -8.07
N ASN A 205 -11.05 -0.53 -8.36
CA ASN A 205 -12.08 -0.37 -7.35
C ASN A 205 -12.41 -1.76 -6.76
N GLY A 206 -12.23 -1.90 -5.45
CA GLY A 206 -12.44 -3.19 -4.76
C GLY A 206 -13.87 -3.73 -4.88
N SER A 207 -14.89 -2.87 -4.91
CA SER A 207 -16.29 -3.30 -5.10
C SER A 207 -16.50 -3.89 -6.48
N ASP A 208 -15.95 -3.26 -7.51
CA ASP A 208 -16.05 -3.75 -8.89
C ASP A 208 -15.26 -5.05 -9.10
N LEU A 209 -14.09 -5.17 -8.47
CA LEU A 209 -13.28 -6.38 -8.51
C LEU A 209 -14.02 -7.56 -7.88
N LEU A 210 -14.69 -7.37 -6.75
CA LEU A 210 -15.43 -8.45 -6.08
C LEU A 210 -16.61 -9.01 -6.89
N LYS A 211 -17.11 -8.30 -7.91
CA LYS A 211 -18.18 -8.81 -8.79
C LYS A 211 -17.76 -10.07 -9.58
N ARG A 212 -16.46 -10.28 -9.74
CA ARG A 212 -15.87 -11.36 -10.56
C ARG A 212 -14.82 -12.20 -9.84
N MET A 213 -14.60 -11.97 -8.55
CA MET A 213 -13.63 -12.70 -7.72
C MET A 213 -14.36 -13.54 -6.68
N GLU A 214 -13.79 -14.69 -6.36
CA GLU A 214 -14.28 -15.61 -5.33
C GLU A 214 -13.12 -16.26 -4.57
N GLY A 215 -13.40 -16.81 -3.40
CA GLY A 215 -12.40 -17.48 -2.57
C GLY A 215 -12.89 -17.78 -1.16
N ASP A 216 -11.95 -18.13 -0.28
CA ASP A 216 -12.28 -18.56 1.07
C ASP A 216 -12.36 -17.36 2.01
N ILE A 217 -11.30 -16.55 2.09
CA ILE A 217 -11.18 -15.42 3.02
C ILE A 217 -11.11 -14.11 2.27
N LEU A 218 -12.01 -13.18 2.60
CA LEU A 218 -11.94 -11.77 2.24
C LEU A 218 -11.57 -10.94 3.47
N TYR A 219 -10.39 -10.34 3.44
CA TYR A 219 -9.94 -9.37 4.42
C TYR A 219 -10.20 -7.95 3.92
N ILE A 220 -10.87 -7.15 4.75
CA ILE A 220 -11.31 -5.80 4.43
C ILE A 220 -10.70 -4.85 5.46
N ASP A 221 -9.88 -3.91 4.99
CA ASP A 221 -9.31 -2.84 5.82
C ASP A 221 -9.51 -1.48 5.12
N PRO A 222 -10.75 -0.98 5.07
CA PRO A 222 -11.05 0.23 4.33
C PRO A 222 -10.52 1.46 5.08
N PRO A 223 -10.33 2.60 4.40
CA PRO A 223 -10.15 3.88 5.05
C PRO A 223 -11.26 4.14 6.08
N TYR A 224 -10.88 4.38 7.34
CA TYR A 224 -11.84 4.62 8.42
C TYR A 224 -12.04 6.12 8.75
N ASN A 225 -11.26 7.02 8.15
CA ASN A 225 -11.36 8.47 8.41
C ASN A 225 -11.53 9.26 7.09
N SER A 226 -11.83 10.55 7.21
CA SER A 226 -12.15 11.43 6.09
C SER A 226 -10.95 11.86 5.22
N ARG A 227 -9.73 11.41 5.54
CA ARG A 227 -8.53 11.76 4.78
C ARG A 227 -8.48 10.93 3.51
N GLN A 228 -8.62 11.61 2.36
CA GLN A 228 -8.42 10.98 1.06
C GLN A 228 -6.96 10.51 0.93
N TYR A 229 -6.78 9.22 0.64
CA TYR A 229 -5.45 8.62 0.59
C TYR A 229 -4.65 9.11 -0.61
N PHE A 230 -5.29 9.29 -1.78
CA PHE A 230 -4.62 9.78 -2.99
C PHE A 230 -3.84 11.08 -2.75
N SER A 231 -4.49 12.09 -2.18
CA SER A 231 -3.83 13.37 -1.86
C SER A 231 -2.81 13.25 -0.73
N ASN A 232 -2.99 12.32 0.20
CA ASN A 232 -2.05 12.08 1.30
C ASN A 232 -0.84 11.22 0.91
N TYR A 233 -0.83 10.58 -0.25
CA TYR A 233 0.30 9.78 -0.74
C TYR A 233 0.73 10.16 -2.15
N HIS A 234 0.34 11.35 -2.62
CA HIS A 234 0.58 11.79 -3.99
C HIS A 234 2.06 11.77 -4.41
N VAL A 235 3.01 12.02 -3.51
CA VAL A 235 4.45 11.96 -3.81
C VAL A 235 4.88 10.51 -4.09
N LEU A 236 4.37 9.54 -3.32
CA LEU A 236 4.64 8.12 -3.58
C LEU A 236 3.95 7.64 -4.87
N GLU A 237 2.74 8.13 -5.12
CA GLU A 237 2.03 7.86 -6.37
C GLU A 237 2.81 8.41 -7.58
N THR A 238 3.38 9.60 -7.48
CA THR A 238 4.27 10.17 -8.49
C THR A 238 5.59 9.41 -8.60
N ALA A 239 6.15 8.90 -7.51
CA ALA A 239 7.37 8.07 -7.57
C ALA A 239 7.12 6.76 -8.33
N ALA A 240 5.98 6.13 -8.06
CA ALA A 240 5.59 4.89 -8.70
C ALA A 240 5.31 5.09 -10.19
N ARG A 241 4.43 6.04 -10.54
CA ARG A 241 4.04 6.30 -11.94
C ARG A 241 5.12 6.98 -12.77
N TYR A 242 5.88 7.89 -12.14
CA TYR A 242 6.95 8.69 -12.73
C TYR A 242 6.57 9.34 -14.07
N ASP A 243 5.34 9.85 -14.14
CA ASP A 243 4.63 10.29 -15.35
C ASP A 243 4.62 11.81 -15.57
N TYR A 244 5.53 12.53 -14.90
CA TYR A 244 5.72 13.99 -15.01
C TYR A 244 4.41 14.81 -14.96
N PRO A 245 3.54 14.60 -13.95
CA PRO A 245 2.23 15.25 -13.92
C PRO A 245 2.34 16.76 -13.70
N SER A 246 1.43 17.53 -14.28
CA SER A 246 1.28 18.96 -13.96
C SER A 246 0.71 19.14 -12.55
N VAL A 247 1.55 19.53 -11.59
CA VAL A 247 1.17 19.66 -10.18
C VAL A 247 0.47 20.98 -9.84
N ARG A 248 -0.31 21.00 -8.75
CA ARG A 248 -1.07 22.16 -8.29
C ARG A 248 -0.86 22.48 -6.81
N GLY A 249 -0.96 23.76 -6.49
CA GLY A 249 -0.92 24.28 -5.12
C GLY A 249 0.46 24.22 -4.45
N VAL A 250 0.50 24.72 -3.22
CA VAL A 250 1.71 24.80 -2.39
C VAL A 250 2.34 23.41 -2.18
N THR A 251 1.49 22.39 -2.02
CA THR A 251 1.91 21.01 -1.77
C THR A 251 2.24 20.23 -3.05
N GLY A 252 2.05 20.81 -4.25
CA GLY A 252 2.42 20.13 -5.50
C GLY A 252 1.63 18.85 -5.74
N GLN A 253 0.32 18.90 -5.47
CA GLN A 253 -0.58 17.77 -5.68
C GLN A 253 -0.61 17.43 -7.16
N ARG A 254 -0.43 16.15 -7.49
CA ARG A 254 -0.72 15.65 -8.84
C ARG A 254 -2.23 15.71 -9.09
N PRO A 255 -2.69 15.87 -10.34
CA PRO A 255 -4.11 15.78 -10.66
C PRO A 255 -4.66 14.43 -10.22
N GLU A 256 -5.82 14.47 -9.57
CA GLU A 256 -6.57 13.27 -9.22
C GLU A 256 -7.23 12.72 -10.48
N ALA A 257 -6.98 11.45 -10.78
CA ALA A 257 -7.69 10.77 -11.85
C ALA A 257 -9.10 10.42 -11.39
N GLU A 258 -10.01 10.30 -12.36
CA GLU A 258 -11.38 9.87 -12.09
C GLU A 258 -11.39 8.51 -11.37
N GLY A 259 -12.23 8.39 -10.34
CA GLY A 259 -12.33 7.17 -9.54
C GLY A 259 -11.29 7.00 -8.43
N GLN A 260 -10.34 7.93 -8.23
CA GLN A 260 -9.31 7.80 -7.18
C GLN A 260 -9.72 8.31 -5.78
N LYS A 261 -10.92 8.89 -5.65
CA LYS A 261 -11.49 9.21 -4.34
C LYS A 261 -12.11 7.97 -3.73
N SER A 262 -11.74 7.68 -2.49
CA SER A 262 -12.39 6.62 -1.74
C SER A 262 -13.71 7.11 -1.16
N GLU A 263 -14.79 6.39 -1.46
CA GLU A 263 -16.10 6.60 -0.87
C GLU A 263 -16.13 6.26 0.63
N PHE A 264 -15.26 5.35 1.07
CA PHE A 264 -15.03 5.04 2.48
C PHE A 264 -14.48 6.23 3.28
N CYS A 265 -13.90 7.24 2.62
CA CYS A 265 -13.48 8.50 3.25
C CYS A 265 -14.59 9.57 3.29
N MET A 266 -15.83 9.25 2.89
CA MET A 266 -16.95 10.18 2.89
C MET A 266 -18.06 9.68 3.81
N LYS A 267 -18.38 10.44 4.88
CA LYS A 267 -19.31 10.00 5.94
C LYS A 267 -20.65 9.46 5.38
N ASN A 268 -21.24 10.17 4.42
CA ASN A 268 -22.53 9.80 3.85
C ASN A 268 -22.45 8.69 2.79
N LYS A 269 -21.25 8.24 2.40
CA LYS A 269 -21.04 7.17 1.42
C LYS A 269 -20.38 5.92 1.99
N ALA A 270 -19.75 6.00 3.16
CA ALA A 270 -18.99 4.89 3.74
C ALA A 270 -19.86 3.64 3.96
N VAL A 271 -21.05 3.80 4.56
CA VAL A 271 -21.99 2.68 4.79
C VAL A 271 -22.53 2.11 3.45
N PRO A 272 -23.04 2.92 2.51
CA PRO A 272 -23.42 2.41 1.18
C PRO A 272 -22.29 1.68 0.44
N ALA A 273 -21.06 2.20 0.47
CA ALA A 273 -19.91 1.56 -0.18
C ALA A 273 -19.54 0.24 0.49
N PHE A 274 -19.63 0.15 1.83
CA PHE A 274 -19.43 -1.09 2.57
C PHE A 274 -20.52 -2.12 2.23
N GLU A 275 -21.78 -1.68 2.16
CA GLU A 275 -22.90 -2.52 1.78
C GLU A 275 -22.72 -3.10 0.37
N GLU A 276 -22.35 -2.28 -0.61
CA GLU A 276 -22.08 -2.73 -1.97
C GLU A 276 -20.93 -3.76 -2.00
N LEU A 277 -19.82 -3.47 -1.32
CA LEU A 277 -18.66 -4.35 -1.23
C LEU A 277 -19.02 -5.73 -0.67
N ILE A 278 -19.75 -5.78 0.46
CA ILE A 278 -20.18 -7.03 1.08
C ILE A 278 -21.19 -7.77 0.21
N SER A 279 -22.09 -7.06 -0.48
CA SER A 279 -23.06 -7.68 -1.39
C SER A 279 -22.37 -8.41 -2.54
N ASN A 280 -21.34 -7.79 -3.15
CA ASN A 280 -20.58 -8.34 -4.29
C ASN A 280 -19.65 -9.50 -3.90
N ALA A 281 -19.14 -9.52 -2.66
CA ALA A 281 -18.16 -10.51 -2.21
C ALA A 281 -18.63 -11.96 -2.36
N ARG A 282 -17.96 -12.77 -3.19
CA ARG A 282 -18.19 -14.24 -3.26
C ARG A 282 -17.17 -14.99 -2.40
N TYR A 283 -17.07 -14.59 -1.13
CA TYR A 283 -16.12 -15.15 -0.18
C TYR A 283 -16.85 -15.71 1.04
N ARG A 284 -16.47 -16.93 1.46
CA ARG A 284 -17.15 -17.63 2.57
C ARG A 284 -16.88 -16.95 3.91
N HIS A 285 -15.66 -16.52 4.16
CA HIS A 285 -15.23 -15.91 5.41
C HIS A 285 -14.88 -14.45 5.17
N ILE A 286 -15.55 -13.54 5.87
CA ILE A 286 -15.27 -12.11 5.78
C ILE A 286 -14.70 -11.64 7.11
N ILE A 287 -13.55 -10.97 7.05
CA ILE A 287 -12.88 -10.36 8.20
C ILE A 287 -12.72 -8.87 7.89
N LEU A 288 -13.38 -8.02 8.67
CA LEU A 288 -13.22 -6.58 8.63
C LEU A 288 -12.29 -6.14 9.75
N SER A 289 -11.21 -5.43 9.43
CA SER A 289 -10.45 -4.66 10.41
C SER A 289 -10.92 -3.22 10.43
N TYR A 290 -11.27 -2.71 11.61
CA TYR A 290 -11.84 -1.39 11.71
C TYR A 290 -11.58 -0.73 13.07
N SER A 291 -11.51 0.60 13.08
CA SER A 291 -11.30 1.38 14.29
C SER A 291 -12.63 1.89 14.85
N THR A 292 -12.76 1.95 16.18
CA THR A 292 -13.93 2.57 16.83
C THR A 292 -14.05 4.08 16.59
N ASP A 293 -13.02 4.74 16.05
CA ASP A 293 -13.04 6.15 15.62
C ASP A 293 -13.46 6.32 14.14
N GLY A 294 -14.00 5.26 13.55
CA GLY A 294 -14.33 5.21 12.13
C GLY A 294 -15.58 5.99 11.74
N LEU A 295 -15.76 6.20 10.43
CA LEU A 295 -16.95 6.88 9.88
C LEU A 295 -18.26 6.05 9.99
N MET A 296 -18.16 4.73 9.87
CA MET A 296 -19.26 3.78 10.13
C MET A 296 -19.34 3.41 11.61
N SER A 297 -20.56 3.38 12.16
CA SER A 297 -20.83 2.90 13.52
C SER A 297 -20.80 1.37 13.60
N MET A 298 -20.66 0.82 14.81
CA MET A 298 -20.68 -0.62 15.02
C MET A 298 -22.04 -1.24 14.68
N GLU A 299 -23.12 -0.52 14.97
CA GLU A 299 -24.48 -0.93 14.64
C GLU A 299 -24.69 -0.97 13.12
N GLU A 300 -24.15 0.01 12.38
CA GLU A 300 -24.20 0.03 10.92
C GLU A 300 -23.40 -1.14 10.31
N ILE A 301 -22.20 -1.40 10.81
CA ILE A 301 -21.35 -2.51 10.38
C ILE A 301 -22.05 -3.85 10.66
N GLU A 302 -22.56 -4.04 11.87
CA GLU A 302 -23.27 -5.26 12.27
C GLU A 302 -24.50 -5.50 11.38
N ALA A 303 -25.30 -4.45 11.15
CA ALA A 303 -26.49 -4.54 10.31
C ALA A 303 -26.14 -4.96 8.87
N VAL A 304 -25.14 -4.34 8.25
CA VAL A 304 -24.69 -4.69 6.89
C VAL A 304 -24.14 -6.10 6.83
N MET A 305 -23.25 -6.49 7.76
CA MET A 305 -22.67 -7.84 7.74
C MET A 305 -23.75 -8.90 7.92
N LYS A 306 -24.64 -8.76 8.92
CA LYS A 306 -25.73 -9.71 9.17
C LYS A 306 -26.78 -9.75 8.06
N LYS A 307 -26.93 -8.69 7.27
CA LYS A 307 -27.82 -8.68 6.10
C LYS A 307 -27.38 -9.68 5.03
N PHE A 308 -26.07 -9.90 4.86
CA PHE A 308 -25.53 -10.76 3.79
C PHE A 308 -24.85 -12.04 4.30
N GLY A 309 -24.54 -12.13 5.60
CA GLY A 309 -23.96 -13.30 6.23
C GLY A 309 -24.89 -13.99 7.22
N LYS A 310 -24.37 -15.03 7.87
CA LYS A 310 -25.06 -15.81 8.89
C LYS A 310 -25.02 -15.08 10.23
N PRO A 311 -26.15 -14.55 10.75
CA PRO A 311 -26.14 -13.72 11.95
C PRO A 311 -25.54 -14.38 13.19
N GLU A 312 -25.65 -15.71 13.31
CA GLU A 312 -25.12 -16.53 14.39
C GLU A 312 -23.59 -16.66 14.38
N THR A 313 -22.94 -16.35 13.25
CA THR A 313 -21.48 -16.42 13.10
C THR A 313 -20.79 -15.09 13.36
N TYR A 314 -21.56 -14.00 13.47
CA TYR A 314 -21.03 -12.67 13.70
C TYR A 314 -20.24 -12.62 15.02
N HIS A 315 -18.98 -12.22 14.96
CA HIS A 315 -18.12 -12.14 16.13
C HIS A 315 -17.21 -10.90 16.07
N VAL A 316 -17.10 -10.19 17.19
CA VAL A 316 -16.23 -9.01 17.33
C VAL A 316 -15.08 -9.37 18.27
N TYR A 317 -13.86 -9.29 17.75
CA TYR A 317 -12.63 -9.41 18.50
C TYR A 317 -12.10 -8.01 18.81
N GLU A 318 -12.06 -7.64 20.09
CA GLU A 318 -11.45 -6.39 20.53
C GLU A 318 -9.94 -6.57 20.71
N ILE A 319 -9.14 -5.78 19.98
CA ILE A 319 -7.69 -5.81 20.15
C ILE A 319 -7.24 -4.62 21.02
N PRO A 320 -6.64 -4.86 22.20
CA PRO A 320 -6.18 -3.79 23.08
C PRO A 320 -5.05 -3.01 22.42
N TYR A 321 -5.30 -1.76 22.04
CA TYR A 321 -4.29 -0.96 21.34
C TYR A 321 -3.30 -0.30 22.33
N ARG A 322 -1.99 -0.58 22.20
CA ARG A 322 -0.91 0.19 22.84
C ARG A 322 -0.46 1.32 21.91
N ARG A 323 -1.09 2.49 21.97
CA ARG A 323 -0.59 3.70 21.28
C ARG A 323 0.60 4.29 22.04
N TYR A 324 1.56 4.84 21.30
CA TYR A 324 2.67 5.62 21.86
C TYR A 324 2.12 6.81 22.65
N LYS A 325 2.57 6.97 23.90
CA LYS A 325 2.08 7.96 24.87
C LYS A 325 2.51 9.37 24.45
N SER A 326 1.61 10.17 23.88
CA SER A 326 1.83 11.62 23.75
C SER A 326 1.02 12.44 24.76
N ARG A 327 -0.07 11.90 25.34
CA ARG A 327 -0.86 12.52 26.44
C ARG A 327 -1.48 11.48 27.37
N LYS A 328 -1.71 11.85 28.64
CA LYS A 328 -2.48 11.06 29.62
C LYS A 328 -3.97 11.11 29.24
N VAL A 329 -4.45 10.10 28.53
CA VAL A 329 -5.88 9.92 28.20
C VAL A 329 -6.52 8.93 29.19
N LYS A 330 -7.77 9.16 29.58
CA LYS A 330 -8.53 8.29 30.49
C LYS A 330 -8.74 6.90 29.86
N GLU A 331 -8.84 5.86 30.70
CA GLU A 331 -8.94 4.46 30.27
C GLU A 331 -10.21 4.14 29.46
N THR A 332 -11.27 4.92 29.65
CA THR A 332 -12.58 4.82 28.95
C THR A 332 -12.61 5.49 27.58
N GLU A 333 -11.57 6.21 27.17
CA GLU A 333 -11.46 6.89 25.86
C GLU A 333 -10.46 6.19 24.92
N ARG A 334 -10.05 4.96 25.25
CA ARG A 334 -9.08 4.23 24.43
C ARG A 334 -9.73 3.75 23.14
N LEU A 335 -9.32 4.35 22.03
CA LEU A 335 -9.55 3.83 20.68
C LEU A 335 -9.17 2.35 20.63
N LYS A 336 -10.10 1.50 20.18
CA LYS A 336 -9.86 0.08 19.98
C LYS A 336 -9.75 -0.20 18.49
N GLU A 337 -8.85 -1.11 18.15
CA GLU A 337 -8.87 -1.77 16.85
C GLU A 337 -9.73 -3.02 16.99
N LEU A 338 -10.63 -3.24 16.04
CA LEU A 338 -11.56 -4.35 16.02
C LEU A 338 -11.23 -5.25 14.84
N LEU A 339 -11.35 -6.56 15.04
CA LEU A 339 -11.50 -7.52 13.97
C LEU A 339 -12.92 -8.09 14.06
N ILE A 340 -13.69 -7.95 12.99
CA ILE A 340 -15.10 -8.34 12.93
C ILE A 340 -15.22 -9.45 11.91
N TYR A 341 -15.73 -10.60 12.33
CA TYR A 341 -15.88 -11.79 11.50
C TYR A 341 -17.35 -12.05 11.18
N ILE A 342 -17.62 -12.53 9.97
CA ILE A 342 -18.88 -13.20 9.62
C ILE A 342 -18.66 -14.27 8.54
N GLU A 343 -19.42 -15.36 8.61
CA GLU A 343 -19.53 -16.32 7.51
C GLU A 343 -20.62 -15.87 6.54
N LYS A 344 -20.30 -15.73 5.26
CA LYS A 344 -21.27 -15.44 4.21
C LYS A 344 -21.89 -16.72 3.67
N GLN A 345 -23.20 -16.72 3.40
CA GLN A 345 -23.83 -17.79 2.63
C GLN A 345 -23.48 -17.60 1.15
N VAL A 346 -22.41 -18.25 0.71
CA VAL A 346 -22.03 -18.36 -0.71
C VAL A 346 -22.24 -19.82 -1.09
N PRO A 347 -22.78 -20.13 -2.30
CA PRO A 347 -22.70 -21.49 -2.83
C PRO A 347 -21.24 -21.98 -2.74
N PRO A 348 -20.98 -23.24 -2.37
CA PRO A 348 -19.61 -23.75 -2.31
C PRO A 348 -18.91 -23.52 -3.66
N CYS A 349 -17.67 -23.04 -3.63
CA CYS A 349 -16.81 -22.95 -4.81
C CYS A 349 -16.69 -24.37 -5.40
N THR A 350 -17.08 -24.54 -6.66
CA THR A 350 -17.08 -25.82 -7.38
C THR A 350 -15.70 -26.22 -7.85
#